data_AF-A0A364XY79-F1
#
_entry.id   AF-A0A364XY79-F1
#
_cell.length_a   1.000
_cell.length_b   1.000
_cell.length_c   1.000
_cell.angle_alpha   90.00
_cell.angle_beta   90.00
_cell.angle_gamma   90.00
#
_symmetry.space_group_name_H-M   'P 1'
#
loop_
_entity.id
_entity.type
_entity.pdbx_description
1 polymer ?
#
loop_
_entity_poly.entity_id
_entity_poly.type
_entity_poly.pdbx_seq_one_letter_code
_entity_poly.pdbx_strand_id
1 'polypeptide(L)'
;MAEENQDPKLVPIPPTFHASDTGKPFDHCLMCNQYLLDEGTPYMIEKAVKQHPEMNVVETIFEYAMCMFCAIRMHESLSVESRERISAYFQSNVNFEKRHFDLLGQTDDIANWIGKCAVKRTPISESSEYQLVAQCEGKNLVFSAMPFALSLAAMEEMSSLLSAQSLGEIDDFIGKYFSGPPEVAALLKKKFVMV
;
A
#
# COMPACT_ATOMS: atom_id res chain seq x y z
N MET A 1 35.58 -7.26 -8.46
CA MET A 1 34.55 -8.32 -8.49
C MET A 1 33.23 -7.61 -8.75
N ALA A 2 32.49 -8.06 -9.76
CA ALA A 2 31.39 -7.32 -10.37
C ALA A 2 30.31 -6.94 -9.34
N GLU A 3 29.90 -5.68 -9.36
CA GLU A 3 28.64 -5.22 -8.80
C GLU A 3 27.55 -5.91 -9.64
N GLU A 4 26.95 -6.98 -9.13
CA GLU A 4 25.77 -7.56 -9.75
C GLU A 4 24.66 -6.50 -9.70
N ASN A 5 24.31 -5.97 -10.86
CA ASN A 5 23.13 -5.14 -11.05
C ASN A 5 21.91 -6.06 -10.83
N GLN A 6 21.49 -6.22 -9.58
CA GLN A 6 20.37 -7.09 -9.23
C GLN A 6 19.06 -6.35 -9.49
N ASP A 7 18.60 -6.42 -10.75
CA ASP A 7 17.26 -5.96 -11.12
C ASP A 7 16.21 -6.66 -10.22
N PRO A 8 15.18 -5.93 -9.75
CA PRO A 8 14.19 -6.51 -8.86
C PRO A 8 13.43 -7.62 -9.56
N LYS A 9 13.17 -8.72 -8.84
CA LYS A 9 12.43 -9.86 -9.38
C LYS A 9 11.00 -9.44 -9.73
N LEU A 10 10.51 -9.85 -10.90
CA LEU A 10 9.15 -9.60 -11.35
C LEU A 10 8.33 -10.89 -11.26
N VAL A 11 7.19 -10.83 -10.58
CA VAL A 11 6.25 -11.96 -10.45
C VAL A 11 4.84 -11.55 -10.87
N PRO A 12 3.98 -12.45 -11.36
CA PRO A 12 2.60 -12.10 -11.68
C PRO A 12 1.87 -11.49 -10.47
N ILE A 13 1.04 -10.48 -10.70
CA ILE A 13 0.24 -9.86 -9.63
C ILE A 13 -0.70 -10.94 -9.05
N PRO A 14 -0.67 -11.21 -7.73
CA PRO A 14 -1.51 -12.23 -7.15
C PRO A 14 -2.96 -11.75 -6.97
N PRO A 15 -3.94 -12.66 -6.85
CA PRO A 15 -5.34 -12.31 -6.64
C PRO A 15 -5.61 -11.40 -5.44
N THR A 16 -4.78 -11.45 -4.39
CA THR A 16 -4.89 -10.57 -3.22
C THR A 16 -4.76 -9.08 -3.57
N PHE A 17 -4.05 -8.75 -4.66
CA PHE A 17 -3.88 -7.39 -5.18
C PHE A 17 -4.77 -7.09 -6.41
N HIS A 18 -5.70 -7.98 -6.76
CA HIS A 18 -6.72 -7.68 -7.76
C HIS A 18 -7.84 -6.81 -7.17
N ALA A 19 -8.52 -6.07 -8.04
CA ALA A 19 -9.72 -5.34 -7.68
C ALA A 19 -10.80 -6.31 -7.19
N SER A 20 -11.38 -6.01 -6.03
CA SER A 20 -12.32 -6.87 -5.32
C SER A 20 -13.65 -7.06 -6.06
N ASP A 21 -14.07 -6.06 -6.84
CA ASP A 21 -15.32 -6.05 -7.59
C ASP A 21 -15.29 -6.93 -8.86
N THR A 22 -14.15 -6.99 -9.53
CA THR A 22 -13.96 -7.68 -10.81
C THR A 22 -13.10 -8.94 -10.70
N GLY A 23 -12.30 -9.07 -9.64
CA GLY A 23 -11.31 -10.13 -9.47
C GLY A 23 -10.13 -10.05 -10.45
N LYS A 24 -9.96 -8.92 -11.14
CA LYS A 24 -8.91 -8.70 -12.16
C LYS A 24 -7.87 -7.68 -11.68
N PRO A 25 -6.66 -7.66 -12.28
CA PRO A 25 -5.70 -6.59 -12.02
C PRO A 25 -6.30 -5.22 -12.30
N PHE A 26 -5.90 -4.21 -11.52
CA PHE A 26 -6.22 -2.82 -11.82
C PHE A 26 -5.58 -2.41 -13.14
N ASP A 27 -6.38 -1.88 -14.05
CA ASP A 27 -5.94 -1.55 -15.39
C ASP A 27 -5.76 -0.05 -15.63
N HIS A 28 -6.30 0.82 -14.76
CA HIS A 28 -6.18 2.28 -14.88
C HIS A 28 -5.79 2.96 -13.57
N CYS A 29 -4.99 4.02 -13.68
CA CYS A 29 -4.65 4.91 -12.57
C CYS A 29 -5.90 5.66 -12.09
N LEU A 30 -6.19 5.61 -10.79
CA LEU A 30 -7.31 6.33 -10.17
C LEU A 30 -7.29 7.83 -10.47
N MET A 31 -6.09 8.43 -10.54
CA MET A 31 -5.93 9.88 -10.62
C MET A 31 -5.97 10.42 -12.06
N CYS A 32 -5.28 9.77 -13.00
CA CYS A 32 -5.11 10.27 -14.37
C CYS A 32 -5.71 9.37 -15.44
N ASN A 33 -6.28 8.23 -15.06
CA ASN A 33 -6.86 7.24 -15.97
C ASN A 33 -5.87 6.70 -17.03
N GLN A 34 -4.55 6.78 -16.77
CA GLN A 34 -3.54 6.11 -17.60
C GLN A 34 -3.67 4.59 -17.44
N TYR A 35 -3.55 3.85 -18.54
CA TYR A 35 -3.49 2.39 -18.52
C TYR A 35 -2.20 1.88 -17.84
N LEU A 36 -2.33 0.89 -16.95
CA LEU A 36 -1.28 0.46 -16.03
C LEU A 36 -0.60 -0.86 -16.42
N LEU A 37 -1.25 -1.68 -17.24
CA LEU A 37 -0.79 -3.05 -17.53
C LEU A 37 0.15 -3.15 -18.74
N ASP A 38 0.56 -2.01 -19.30
CA ASP A 38 1.61 -1.94 -20.31
C ASP A 38 2.98 -2.18 -19.69
N GLU A 39 3.84 -2.89 -20.41
CA GLU A 39 5.21 -3.18 -19.97
C GLU A 39 5.98 -1.88 -19.67
N GLY A 40 6.77 -1.89 -18.58
CA GLY A 40 7.51 -0.71 -18.15
C GLY A 40 6.67 0.39 -17.51
N THR A 41 5.38 0.17 -17.22
CA THR A 41 4.54 1.16 -16.52
C THR A 41 4.59 0.94 -15.01
N PRO A 42 5.32 1.76 -14.22
CA PRO A 42 5.39 1.61 -12.78
C PRO A 42 4.16 2.21 -12.10
N TYR A 43 3.63 1.49 -11.11
CA TYR A 43 2.49 1.94 -10.32
C TYR A 43 2.45 1.27 -8.95
N MET A 44 1.57 1.78 -8.10
CA MET A 44 1.33 1.29 -6.75
C MET A 44 -0.10 0.80 -6.62
N ILE A 45 -0.30 -0.26 -5.85
CA ILE A 45 -1.62 -0.73 -5.41
C ILE A 45 -1.69 -0.58 -3.89
N GLU A 46 -2.74 0.06 -3.41
CA GLU A 46 -3.07 0.10 -1.99
C GLU A 46 -4.48 -0.45 -1.76
N LYS A 47 -4.61 -1.24 -0.70
CA LYS A 47 -5.88 -1.89 -0.33
C LYS A 47 -6.03 -1.93 1.18
N ALA A 48 -7.06 -1.28 1.72
CA ALA A 48 -7.41 -1.37 3.12
C ALA A 48 -8.54 -2.38 3.31
N VAL A 49 -8.37 -3.24 4.30
CA VAL A 49 -9.20 -4.41 4.53
C VAL A 49 -9.64 -4.45 5.98
N LYS A 50 -10.90 -4.81 6.19
CA LYS A 50 -11.49 -5.11 7.49
C LYS A 50 -11.78 -6.60 7.60
N GLN A 51 -11.39 -7.19 8.71
CA GLN A 51 -11.65 -8.58 9.05
C GLN A 51 -12.78 -8.65 10.07
N HIS A 52 -13.69 -9.60 9.86
CA HIS A 52 -14.75 -9.99 10.77
C HIS A 52 -14.57 -11.47 11.13
N PRO A 53 -13.65 -11.80 12.08
CA PRO A 53 -13.35 -13.17 12.43
C PRO A 53 -14.58 -13.97 12.87
N GLU A 54 -15.52 -13.32 13.56
CA GLU A 54 -16.77 -13.89 14.03
C GLU A 54 -17.73 -14.31 12.91
N MET A 55 -17.64 -13.68 11.73
CA MET A 55 -18.46 -14.01 10.56
C MET A 55 -17.65 -14.73 9.47
N ASN A 56 -16.34 -14.91 9.66
CA ASN A 56 -15.40 -15.37 8.64
C ASN A 56 -15.52 -14.55 7.33
N VAL A 57 -15.72 -13.23 7.47
CA VAL A 57 -15.87 -12.29 6.36
C VAL A 57 -14.68 -11.34 6.34
N VAL A 58 -14.19 -11.04 5.13
CA VAL A 58 -13.17 -10.04 4.88
C VAL A 58 -13.76 -9.02 3.90
N GLU A 59 -13.78 -7.75 4.30
CA GLU A 59 -14.36 -6.65 3.56
C GLU A 59 -13.26 -5.69 3.10
N THR A 60 -13.28 -5.27 1.84
CA THR A 60 -12.37 -4.23 1.34
C THR A 60 -13.01 -2.87 1.64
N ILE A 61 -12.34 -2.04 2.44
CA ILE A 61 -12.80 -0.69 2.79
C ILE A 61 -12.55 0.26 1.61
N PHE A 62 -11.34 0.21 1.08
CA PHE A 62 -10.96 0.89 -0.16
C PHE A 62 -9.84 0.14 -0.83
N GLU A 63 -9.73 0.37 -2.14
CA GLU A 63 -8.63 -0.12 -2.94
C GLU A 63 -8.46 0.81 -4.15
N TYR A 64 -7.23 0.96 -4.60
CA TYR A 64 -6.93 1.68 -5.83
C TYR A 64 -5.56 1.30 -6.37
N ALA A 65 -5.36 1.61 -7.65
CA ALA A 65 -4.04 1.64 -8.26
C ALA A 65 -3.72 3.05 -8.75
N MET A 66 -2.46 3.45 -8.64
CA MET A 66 -2.00 4.79 -9.02
C MET A 66 -0.65 4.70 -9.71
N CYS A 67 -0.52 5.28 -10.91
CA CYS A 67 0.77 5.33 -11.60
C CYS A 67 1.80 6.08 -10.75
N MET A 68 3.09 5.73 -10.90
CA MET A 68 4.14 6.24 -10.03
C MET A 68 4.23 7.77 -10.04
N PHE A 69 3.97 8.42 -11.18
CA PHE A 69 3.92 9.87 -11.28
C PHE A 69 2.82 10.49 -10.41
N CYS A 70 1.61 9.91 -10.42
CA CYS A 70 0.51 10.37 -9.58
C CYS A 70 0.76 10.08 -8.10
N ALA A 71 1.36 8.92 -7.78
CA ALA A 71 1.71 8.55 -6.41
C ALA A 71 2.73 9.54 -5.81
N ILE A 72 3.79 9.86 -6.56
CA ILE A 72 4.79 10.86 -6.16
C ILE A 72 4.15 12.22 -5.95
N ARG A 73 3.33 12.69 -6.91
CA ARG A 73 2.64 13.98 -6.78
C ARG A 73 1.73 14.06 -5.56
N MET A 74 1.05 12.96 -5.24
CA MET A 74 0.17 12.88 -4.08
C MET A 74 0.99 12.86 -2.78
N HIS A 75 2.08 12.11 -2.74
CA HIS A 75 3.01 12.15 -1.61
C HIS A 75 3.62 13.55 -1.42
N GLU A 76 3.99 14.24 -2.50
CA GLU A 76 4.54 15.60 -2.47
C GLU A 76 3.54 16.68 -2.02
N SER A 77 2.22 16.44 -2.12
CA SER A 77 1.22 17.38 -1.60
C SER A 77 1.18 17.36 -0.07
N LEU A 78 1.61 16.27 0.57
CA LEU A 78 1.76 16.21 2.02
C LEU A 78 2.81 17.21 2.50
N SER A 79 2.55 17.81 3.66
CA SER A 79 3.51 18.71 4.31
C SER A 79 4.86 18.01 4.52
N VAL A 80 5.95 18.78 4.35
CA VAL A 80 7.33 18.30 4.56
C VAL A 80 7.47 17.60 5.91
N GLU A 81 6.92 18.22 6.96
CA GLU A 81 6.94 17.68 8.33
C GLU A 81 6.28 16.30 8.44
N SER A 82 5.14 16.08 7.77
CA SER A 82 4.48 14.77 7.80
C SER A 82 5.28 13.71 7.06
N ARG A 83 5.84 14.05 5.89
CA ARG A 83 6.69 13.15 5.12
C ARG A 83 7.93 12.74 5.90
N GLU A 84 8.60 13.68 6.55
CA GLU A 84 9.77 13.42 7.38
C GLU A 84 9.42 12.51 8.57
N ARG A 85 8.33 12.80 9.29
CA ARG A 85 7.89 11.97 10.42
C ARG A 85 7.52 10.55 9.99
N ILE A 86 6.77 10.40 8.90
CA ILE A 86 6.38 9.08 8.37
C ILE A 86 7.62 8.31 7.90
N SER A 87 8.51 8.95 7.14
CA SER A 87 9.75 8.33 6.68
C SER A 87 10.63 7.89 7.86
N ALA A 88 10.80 8.73 8.88
CA ALA A 88 11.57 8.40 10.07
C ALA A 88 10.95 7.25 10.88
N TYR A 89 9.62 7.22 10.98
CA TYR A 89 8.89 6.12 11.59
C TYR A 89 9.13 4.80 10.84
N PHE A 90 9.03 4.80 9.51
CA PHE A 90 9.31 3.61 8.71
C PHE A 90 10.75 3.14 8.85
N GLN A 91 11.72 4.03 8.71
CA GLN A 91 13.15 3.69 8.81
C GLN A 91 13.52 3.13 10.19
N SER A 92 12.86 3.61 11.25
CA SER A 92 13.11 3.12 12.62
C SER A 92 12.47 1.77 12.92
N ASN A 93 11.39 1.40 12.22
CA ASN A 93 10.61 0.18 12.51
C ASN A 93 10.76 -0.91 11.43
N VAL A 94 11.21 -0.56 10.23
CA VAL A 94 11.32 -1.46 9.08
C VAL A 94 12.75 -1.44 8.55
N ASN A 95 13.40 -2.59 8.65
CA ASN A 95 14.68 -2.82 7.99
C ASN A 95 14.43 -3.25 6.53
N PHE A 96 14.31 -2.26 5.65
CA PHE A 96 14.07 -2.48 4.22
C PHE A 96 15.24 -3.17 3.51
N GLU A 97 16.47 -2.92 3.94
CA GLU A 97 17.65 -3.58 3.39
C GLU A 97 17.62 -5.09 3.67
N LYS A 98 17.39 -5.47 4.94
CA LYS A 98 17.20 -6.88 5.31
C LYS A 98 16.02 -7.49 4.56
N ARG A 99 14.92 -6.75 4.41
CA ARG A 99 13.74 -7.22 3.67
C ARG A 99 14.08 -7.49 2.20
N HIS A 100 14.84 -6.60 1.56
CA HIS A 100 15.30 -6.77 0.19
C HIS A 100 16.15 -8.04 0.04
N PHE A 101 17.12 -8.27 0.93
CA PHE A 101 17.92 -9.50 0.92
C PHE A 101 17.09 -10.75 1.19
N ASP A 102 16.17 -10.70 2.15
CA ASP A 102 15.28 -11.83 2.45
C ASP A 102 14.38 -12.15 1.21
N LEU A 103 13.94 -11.13 0.46
CA LEU A 103 13.10 -11.26 -0.75
C LEU A 103 13.83 -11.92 -1.91
N LEU A 104 15.13 -11.65 -2.06
CA LEU A 104 15.98 -12.29 -3.09
C LEU A 104 16.24 -13.77 -2.81
N GLY A 105 16.20 -14.19 -1.54
CA GLY A 105 16.57 -15.54 -1.09
C GLY A 105 15.42 -16.52 -0.80
N GLN A 106 14.15 -16.08 -0.86
CA GLN A 106 12.98 -16.91 -0.51
C GLN A 106 12.07 -17.22 -1.70
N THR A 107 11.10 -18.10 -1.47
CA THR A 107 10.06 -18.47 -2.43
C THR A 107 9.16 -17.26 -2.75
N ASP A 108 8.52 -17.29 -3.93
CA ASP A 108 7.54 -16.29 -4.40
C ASP A 108 6.21 -16.32 -3.63
N ASP A 109 6.23 -16.80 -2.39
CA ASP A 109 5.05 -16.90 -1.54
C ASP A 109 4.73 -15.55 -0.90
N ILE A 110 4.01 -14.73 -1.65
CA ILE A 110 3.53 -13.40 -1.26
C ILE A 110 2.81 -13.43 0.10
N ALA A 111 2.13 -14.53 0.46
CA ALA A 111 1.41 -14.64 1.71
C ALA A 111 2.33 -14.50 2.93
N ASN A 112 3.57 -14.99 2.85
CA ASN A 112 4.55 -14.84 3.94
C ASN A 112 4.98 -13.38 4.13
N TRP A 113 4.97 -12.59 3.07
CA TRP A 113 5.43 -11.19 3.07
C TRP A 113 4.40 -10.21 3.61
N ILE A 114 3.13 -10.54 3.43
CA ILE A 114 1.99 -9.75 3.92
C ILE A 114 1.33 -10.39 5.16
N GLY A 115 1.77 -11.57 5.61
CA GLY A 115 1.19 -12.28 6.75
C GLY A 115 1.50 -11.64 8.12
N LYS A 116 2.51 -10.75 8.18
CA LYS A 116 2.85 -9.96 9.37
C LYS A 116 2.95 -8.48 9.03
N CYS A 117 2.57 -7.63 9.96
CA CYS A 117 2.74 -6.19 9.86
C CYS A 117 4.23 -5.85 9.70
N ALA A 118 4.59 -5.03 8.72
CA ALA A 118 5.97 -4.62 8.45
C ALA A 118 6.61 -3.90 9.63
N VAL A 119 5.82 -3.03 10.28
CA VAL A 119 6.26 -2.20 11.41
C VAL A 119 6.16 -2.96 12.72
N LYS A 120 4.97 -3.50 13.04
CA LYS A 120 4.68 -4.10 14.36
C LYS A 120 5.06 -5.56 14.49
N ARG A 121 5.30 -6.25 13.37
CA ARG A 121 5.58 -7.71 13.30
C ARG A 121 4.48 -8.61 13.85
N THR A 122 3.34 -8.02 14.25
CA THR A 122 2.12 -8.74 14.64
C THR A 122 1.54 -9.48 13.44
N PRO A 123 1.04 -10.71 13.61
CA PRO A 123 0.30 -11.41 12.57
C PRO A 123 -0.88 -10.57 12.06
N ILE A 124 -1.06 -10.49 10.75
CA ILE A 124 -2.19 -9.74 10.17
C ILE A 124 -3.53 -10.38 10.52
N SER A 125 -3.57 -11.69 10.73
CA SER A 125 -4.76 -12.41 11.21
C SER A 125 -5.25 -11.96 12.60
N GLU A 126 -4.40 -11.30 13.40
CA GLU A 126 -4.77 -10.76 14.72
C GLU A 126 -5.24 -9.29 14.62
N SER A 127 -5.16 -8.68 13.44
CA SER A 127 -5.53 -7.29 13.22
C SER A 127 -6.94 -7.21 12.64
N SER A 128 -7.85 -6.51 13.34
CA SER A 128 -9.22 -6.28 12.85
C SER A 128 -9.25 -5.53 11.52
N GLU A 129 -8.25 -4.70 11.26
CA GLU A 129 -8.07 -3.99 9.99
C GLU A 129 -6.60 -3.97 9.60
N TYR A 130 -6.32 -3.92 8.30
CA TYR A 130 -4.95 -3.81 7.79
C TYR A 130 -4.92 -3.18 6.40
N GLN A 131 -3.77 -2.65 6.02
CA GLN A 131 -3.51 -2.12 4.69
C GLN A 131 -2.46 -2.98 3.98
N LEU A 132 -2.70 -3.31 2.72
CA LEU A 132 -1.76 -3.95 1.83
C LEU A 132 -1.22 -2.92 0.86
N VAL A 133 0.10 -2.98 0.62
CA VAL A 133 0.80 -2.08 -0.30
C VAL A 133 1.69 -2.93 -1.21
N ALA A 134 1.60 -2.68 -2.53
CA ALA A 134 2.45 -3.32 -3.52
C ALA A 134 2.92 -2.31 -4.57
N GLN A 135 4.15 -2.51 -5.02
CA GLN A 135 4.70 -1.87 -6.22
C GLN A 135 4.57 -2.83 -7.39
N CYS A 136 4.14 -2.32 -8.53
CA CYS A 136 3.92 -3.08 -9.75
C CYS A 136 4.57 -2.39 -10.96
N GLU A 137 4.85 -3.20 -11.97
CA GLU A 137 5.24 -2.76 -13.31
C GLU A 137 4.49 -3.59 -14.35
N GLY A 138 3.61 -2.94 -15.11
CA GLY A 138 2.75 -3.63 -16.07
C GLY A 138 1.90 -4.72 -15.41
N LYS A 139 2.12 -5.97 -15.80
CA LYS A 139 1.38 -7.13 -15.25
C LYS A 139 2.09 -7.81 -14.08
N ASN A 140 3.19 -7.24 -13.62
CA ASN A 140 4.06 -7.83 -12.62
C ASN A 140 4.07 -7.02 -11.34
N LEU A 141 4.16 -7.71 -10.22
CA LEU A 141 4.56 -7.16 -8.95
C LEU A 141 6.10 -7.09 -8.90
N VAL A 142 6.62 -5.97 -8.40
CA VAL A 142 8.05 -5.72 -8.25
C VAL A 142 8.49 -6.22 -6.87
N PHE A 143 9.23 -7.32 -6.85
CA PHE A 143 9.76 -7.98 -5.64
C PHE A 143 11.10 -7.34 -5.25
N SER A 144 11.03 -6.14 -4.67
CA SER A 144 12.20 -5.39 -4.20
C SER A 144 12.18 -5.24 -2.68
N ALA A 145 11.37 -4.32 -2.15
CA ALA A 145 11.05 -4.12 -0.75
C ALA A 145 9.54 -4.35 -0.45
N MET A 146 8.76 -4.52 -1.52
CA MET A 146 7.32 -4.73 -1.53
C MET A 146 7.01 -6.13 -2.08
N PRO A 147 5.81 -6.69 -1.79
CA PRO A 147 4.68 -6.09 -1.08
C PRO A 147 4.85 -6.13 0.44
N PHE A 148 4.05 -5.36 1.19
CA PHE A 148 3.95 -5.52 2.65
C PHE A 148 2.54 -5.20 3.17
N ALA A 149 2.31 -5.54 4.45
CA ALA A 149 1.08 -5.21 5.16
C ALA A 149 1.36 -4.31 6.37
N LEU A 150 0.39 -3.47 6.72
CA LEU A 150 0.37 -2.66 7.94
C LEU A 150 -0.88 -3.03 8.74
N SER A 151 -0.70 -3.34 10.03
CA SER A 151 -1.83 -3.55 10.95
C SER A 151 -2.50 -2.23 11.31
N LEU A 152 -3.73 -2.28 11.83
CA LEU A 152 -4.48 -1.12 12.32
C LEU A 152 -3.64 -0.26 13.29
N ALA A 153 -2.94 -0.89 14.24
CA ALA A 153 -2.10 -0.18 15.19
C ALA A 153 -0.95 0.60 14.50
N ALA A 154 -0.37 0.07 13.42
CA ALA A 154 0.64 0.80 12.65
C ALA A 154 0.00 1.98 11.89
N MET A 155 -1.16 1.75 11.28
CA MET A 155 -1.91 2.79 10.55
C MET A 155 -2.32 3.94 11.48
N GLU A 156 -2.79 3.65 12.69
CA GLU A 156 -3.17 4.67 13.69
C GLU A 156 -1.96 5.49 14.14
N GLU A 157 -0.83 4.85 14.42
CA GLU A 157 0.41 5.55 14.77
C GLU A 157 0.88 6.44 13.62
N MET A 158 0.86 5.95 12.38
CA MET A 158 1.24 6.74 11.22
C MET A 158 0.29 7.91 10.97
N SER A 159 -1.02 7.70 11.10
CA SER A 159 -2.01 8.77 10.99
C SER A 159 -1.78 9.87 12.02
N SER A 160 -1.36 9.51 13.25
CA SER A 160 -1.02 10.49 14.30
C SER A 160 0.20 11.37 13.99
N LEU A 161 1.02 10.98 13.00
CA LEU A 161 2.17 11.77 12.53
C LEU A 161 1.80 12.79 11.44
N LEU A 162 0.56 12.75 10.93
CA LEU A 162 0.10 13.68 9.92
C LEU A 162 -0.22 15.05 10.55
N SER A 163 0.26 16.12 9.89
CA SER A 163 -0.13 17.48 10.24
C SER A 163 -1.54 17.78 9.75
N ALA A 164 -2.14 18.87 10.27
CA ALA A 164 -3.45 19.35 9.82
C ALA A 164 -3.48 19.64 8.30
N GLN A 165 -2.37 20.13 7.73
CA GLN A 165 -2.25 20.36 6.29
C GLN A 165 -2.36 19.03 5.52
N SER A 166 -1.56 18.02 5.90
CA SER A 166 -1.56 16.72 5.24
C SER A 166 -2.90 16.01 5.34
N LEU A 167 -3.58 16.13 6.50
CA LEU A 167 -4.94 15.62 6.67
C LEU A 167 -5.92 16.31 5.71
N GLY A 168 -5.77 17.62 5.48
CA GLY A 168 -6.57 18.36 4.49
C GLY A 168 -6.35 17.85 3.06
N GLU A 169 -5.11 17.59 2.66
CA GLU A 169 -4.79 17.05 1.33
C GLU A 169 -5.37 15.64 1.12
N ILE A 170 -5.31 14.79 2.15
CA ILE A 170 -5.93 13.46 2.14
C ILE A 170 -7.46 13.58 2.08
N ASP A 171 -8.04 14.51 2.82
CA ASP A 171 -9.48 14.79 2.81
C ASP A 171 -9.96 15.19 1.41
N ASP A 172 -9.23 16.08 0.73
CA ASP A 172 -9.52 16.53 -0.63
C ASP A 172 -9.37 15.40 -1.64
N PHE A 173 -8.35 14.55 -1.49
CA PHE A 173 -8.17 13.37 -2.32
C PHE A 173 -9.30 12.37 -2.17
N ILE A 174 -9.70 12.05 -0.94
CA ILE A 174 -10.83 11.17 -0.66
C ILE A 174 -12.10 11.75 -1.27
N GLY A 175 -12.39 13.03 -1.03
CA GLY A 175 -13.60 13.69 -1.55
C GLY A 175 -13.65 13.76 -3.08
N LYS A 176 -12.49 13.78 -3.74
CA LYS A 176 -12.40 13.85 -5.20
C LYS A 176 -12.53 12.50 -5.89
N TYR A 177 -11.92 11.44 -5.36
CA TYR A 177 -11.79 10.16 -6.06
C TYR A 177 -12.61 9.03 -5.45
N PHE A 178 -13.06 9.14 -4.21
CA PHE A 178 -13.91 8.14 -3.58
C PHE A 178 -15.32 8.68 -3.41
N SER A 179 -16.26 8.07 -4.14
CA SER A 179 -17.68 8.34 -3.97
C SER A 179 -18.28 7.42 -2.92
N GLY A 180 -19.05 7.96 -1.98
CA GLY A 180 -19.78 7.16 -1.01
C GLY A 180 -20.57 8.02 -0.02
N PRO A 181 -21.40 7.41 0.82
CA PRO A 181 -22.04 8.09 1.94
C PRO A 181 -20.98 8.79 2.83
N PRO A 182 -21.33 9.91 3.50
CA PRO A 182 -20.41 10.63 4.39
C PRO A 182 -19.74 9.74 5.46
N GLU A 183 -20.43 8.69 5.90
CA GLU A 183 -19.91 7.69 6.85
C GLU A 183 -18.71 6.91 6.27
N VAL A 184 -18.76 6.56 4.98
CA VAL A 184 -17.65 5.89 4.28
C VAL A 184 -16.47 6.84 4.16
N ALA A 185 -16.70 8.08 3.71
CA ALA A 185 -15.64 9.08 3.61
C ALA A 185 -14.95 9.32 4.97
N ALA A 186 -15.72 9.41 6.07
CA ALA A 186 -15.17 9.57 7.41
C ALA A 186 -14.32 8.37 7.87
N LEU A 187 -14.69 7.14 7.47
CA LEU A 187 -13.90 5.95 7.72
C LEU A 187 -12.59 5.95 6.92
N LEU A 188 -12.63 6.38 5.65
CA LEU A 188 -11.45 6.49 4.80
C LEU A 188 -10.43 7.46 5.41
N LYS A 189 -10.87 8.65 5.85
CA LYS A 189 -9.99 9.70 6.39
C LYS A 189 -9.12 9.25 7.57
N LYS A 190 -9.67 8.40 8.45
CA LYS A 190 -8.93 7.89 9.61
C LYS A 190 -7.93 6.79 9.28
N LYS A 191 -8.10 6.16 8.11
CA LYS A 191 -7.40 4.92 7.74
C LYS A 191 -6.49 5.10 6.54
N PHE A 192 -6.62 6.21 5.82
CA PHE A 192 -5.84 6.51 4.64
C PHE A 192 -4.47 7.00 5.08
N VAL A 193 -3.49 6.11 5.00
CA VAL A 193 -2.08 6.43 5.20
C VAL A 193 -1.38 6.10 3.89
N MET A 194 -0.97 7.13 3.16
CA MET A 194 -0.09 6.91 2.01
C MET A 194 1.30 6.53 2.51
N VAL A 195 1.83 5.47 1.92
CA VAL A 195 3.16 4.96 2.21
C VAL A 195 4.12 5.28 1.08
#